data_AF-A0A963ALH3-F1
#
_entry.id   AF-A0A963ALH3-F1
#
_cell.length_a   1.000
_cell.length_b   1.000
_cell.length_c   1.000
_cell.angle_alpha   90.00
_cell.angle_beta   90.00
_cell.angle_gamma   90.00
#
_symmetry.space_group_name_H-M   'P 1'
#
loop_
_entity.id
_entity.type
_entity.pdbx_description
1 polymer ?
#
loop_
_entity_poly.entity_id
_entity_poly.type
_entity_poly.pdbx_seq_one_letter_code
_entity_poly.pdbx_strand_id
1 'polypeptide(L)'
;MIRKHRPGFWQAGVLLSALLLALPVIVVFSFVFVPAGEVWRHLVDTVLADYLSNSLLLVVGVAIGVLLLGIPTAWATTVYEFPGRRLFEWALLLPLAIPAYIIAYTYTGLLDFSGPLQTLLRSVFGWTAGEYAFPEVRSLGGAVLM
;
A
#
# COMPACT_ATOMS: atom_id res chain seq x y z
N MET A 1 5.44 -6.63 -48.47
CA MET A 1 5.74 -5.19 -48.59
C MET A 1 5.59 -4.56 -47.21
N ILE A 2 6.69 -4.42 -46.45
CA ILE A 2 6.65 -3.91 -45.06
C ILE A 2 6.72 -2.38 -45.11
N ARG A 3 5.62 -1.72 -44.75
CA ARG A 3 5.49 -0.26 -44.79
C ARG A 3 6.28 0.34 -43.61
N LYS A 4 7.53 0.72 -43.87
CA LYS A 4 8.43 1.39 -42.91
C LYS A 4 7.78 2.71 -42.48
N HIS A 5 7.13 2.73 -41.32
CA HIS A 5 6.65 3.96 -40.70
C HIS A 5 7.87 4.83 -40.42
N ARG A 6 7.98 5.97 -41.12
CA ARG A 6 8.95 7.00 -40.72
C ARG A 6 8.59 7.42 -39.30
N PRO A 7 9.56 7.61 -38.39
CA PRO A 7 9.26 8.19 -37.11
C PRO A 7 8.72 9.60 -37.34
N GLY A 8 7.40 9.72 -37.29
CA GLY A 8 6.72 10.98 -37.39
C GLY A 8 7.06 11.82 -36.16
N PHE A 9 6.88 13.14 -36.30
CA PHE A 9 6.99 14.10 -35.20
C PHE A 9 6.31 13.62 -33.89
N TRP A 10 5.20 12.89 -34.01
CA TRP A 10 4.49 12.25 -32.90
C TRP A 10 5.34 11.21 -32.14
N GLN A 11 6.04 10.31 -32.84
CA GLN A 11 6.88 9.30 -32.21
C GLN A 11 8.07 9.92 -31.49
N ALA A 12 8.65 10.98 -32.08
CA ALA A 12 9.70 11.76 -31.42
C ALA A 12 9.19 12.44 -30.13
N GLY A 13 7.98 13.00 -30.16
CA GLY A 13 7.32 13.58 -28.98
C GLY A 13 7.10 12.54 -27.88
N VAL A 14 6.55 11.37 -28.22
CA VAL A 14 6.34 10.27 -27.26
C VAL A 14 7.66 9.82 -26.63
N LEU A 15 8.72 9.64 -27.44
CA LEU A 15 10.04 9.24 -26.95
C LEU A 15 10.65 10.31 -26.03
N LEU A 16 10.52 11.59 -26.38
CA LEU A 16 11.02 12.69 -25.55
C LEU A 16 10.30 12.73 -24.20
N SER A 17 8.97 12.63 -24.19
CA SER A 17 8.17 12.59 -22.96
C SER A 17 8.52 11.37 -22.11
N ALA A 18 8.64 10.19 -22.72
CA ALA A 18 9.05 8.98 -22.01
C ALA A 18 10.45 9.11 -21.40
N LEU A 19 11.41 9.69 -22.12
CA LEU A 19 12.77 9.90 -21.62
C LEU A 19 12.81 10.90 -20.47
N LEU A 20 12.04 12.00 -20.58
CA LEU A 20 11.96 13.02 -19.54
C LEU A 20 11.33 12.45 -18.25
N LEU A 21 10.30 11.63 -18.38
CA LEU A 21 9.69 10.93 -17.24
C LEU A 21 10.58 9.83 -16.66
N ALA A 22 11.36 9.14 -17.50
CA ALA A 22 12.30 8.10 -17.07
C ALA A 22 13.59 8.67 -16.47
N LEU A 23 13.90 9.94 -16.70
CA LEU A 23 15.14 10.59 -16.26
C LEU A 23 15.51 10.32 -14.78
N PRO A 24 14.63 10.51 -13.77
CA PRO A 24 14.98 10.23 -12.38
C PRO A 24 15.32 8.75 -12.14
N VAL A 25 14.64 7.82 -12.82
CA VAL A 25 14.92 6.39 -12.72
C VAL A 25 16.27 6.07 -13.34
N ILE A 26 16.58 6.66 -14.51
CA ILE A 26 17.88 6.50 -15.18
C ILE A 26 19.00 7.05 -14.30
N VAL A 27 18.79 8.22 -13.67
CA VAL A 27 19.75 8.82 -12.73
C VAL A 27 19.99 7.90 -11.54
N VAL A 28 18.95 7.40 -10.88
CA VAL A 28 19.08 6.44 -9.76
C VAL A 28 19.80 5.17 -10.22
N PHE A 29 19.45 4.63 -11.39
CA PHE A 29 20.07 3.43 -11.94
C PHE A 29 21.56 3.64 -12.25
N SER A 30 21.97 4.84 -12.67
CA SER A 30 23.37 5.15 -12.93
C SER A 30 24.27 5.03 -11.69
N PHE A 31 23.70 5.14 -10.48
CA PHE A 31 24.45 4.95 -9.23
C PHE A 31 24.92 3.51 -9.01
N VAL A 32 24.43 2.53 -9.79
CA VAL A 32 24.99 1.17 -9.81
C VAL A 32 26.48 1.18 -10.20
N PHE A 33 26.91 2.17 -10.99
CA PHE A 33 28.30 2.33 -11.41
C PHE A 33 29.16 3.17 -10.45
N VAL A 34 28.57 3.73 -9.39
CA VAL A 34 29.27 4.57 -8.40
C VAL A 34 29.75 3.71 -7.23
N PRO A 35 31.06 3.74 -6.87
CA PRO A 35 31.57 2.98 -5.73
C PRO A 35 30.93 3.44 -4.41
N ALA A 36 30.19 2.55 -3.74
CA ALA A 36 29.54 2.82 -2.46
C ALA A 36 29.69 1.65 -1.45
N GLY A 37 30.79 0.91 -1.55
CA GLY A 37 30.96 -0.41 -0.90
C GLY A 37 30.73 -0.46 0.62
N GLU A 38 31.17 0.56 1.36
CA GLU A 38 30.97 0.61 2.82
C GLU A 38 29.51 0.82 3.20
N VAL A 39 28.80 1.71 2.49
CA VAL A 39 27.36 1.96 2.68
C VAL A 39 26.55 0.72 2.32
N TRP A 40 26.87 0.06 1.20
CA TRP A 40 26.21 -1.17 0.79
C TRP A 40 26.37 -2.29 1.81
N ARG A 41 27.59 -2.52 2.32
CA ARG A 41 27.82 -3.52 3.37
C ARG A 41 27.02 -3.19 4.63
N HIS A 42 27.05 -1.93 5.07
CA HIS A 42 26.30 -1.49 6.23
C HIS A 42 24.79 -1.75 6.07
N LEU A 43 24.20 -1.45 4.91
CA LEU A 43 22.78 -1.70 4.64
C LEU A 43 22.44 -3.19 4.61
N VAL A 44 23.29 -4.01 3.98
CA VAL A 44 23.15 -5.47 3.93
C VAL A 44 23.16 -6.06 5.33
N ASP A 45 24.09 -5.62 6.17
CA ASP A 45 24.31 -6.16 7.51
C ASP A 45 23.29 -5.68 8.54
N THR A 46 22.57 -4.58 8.28
CA THR A 46 21.65 -3.97 9.26
C THR A 46 20.18 -4.10 8.89
N VAL A 47 19.77 -3.62 7.72
CA VAL A 47 18.34 -3.37 7.42
C VAL A 47 17.80 -4.17 6.24
N LEU A 48 18.67 -4.68 5.36
CA LEU A 48 18.24 -5.30 4.11
C LEU A 48 17.38 -6.55 4.34
N ALA A 49 17.79 -7.40 5.29
CA ALA A 49 17.05 -8.61 5.63
C ALA A 49 15.64 -8.29 6.16
N ASP A 50 15.53 -7.28 7.02
CA ASP A 50 14.26 -6.84 7.59
C ASP A 50 13.37 -6.19 6.52
N TYR A 51 13.92 -5.37 5.63
CA TYR A 51 13.16 -4.78 4.54
C TYR A 51 12.62 -5.82 3.57
N LEU A 52 13.44 -6.80 3.19
CA LEU A 52 13.04 -7.85 2.26
C LEU A 52 11.98 -8.75 2.88
N SER A 53 12.20 -9.22 4.11
CA SER A 53 11.27 -10.11 4.80
C SER A 53 9.94 -9.43 5.09
N ASN A 54 9.94 -8.22 5.66
CA ASN A 54 8.70 -7.49 5.93
C ASN A 54 7.93 -7.16 4.64
N SER A 55 8.61 -6.75 3.56
CA SER A 55 7.94 -6.45 2.29
C SER A 55 7.27 -7.70 1.70
N LEU A 56 7.97 -8.84 1.71
CA LEU A 56 7.41 -10.11 1.21
C LEU A 56 6.22 -10.56 2.06
N LEU A 57 6.34 -10.50 3.38
CA LEU A 57 5.26 -10.88 4.30
C LEU A 57 4.05 -9.95 4.16
N LEU A 58 4.26 -8.64 3.97
CA LEU A 58 3.19 -7.69 3.68
C LEU A 58 2.44 -8.06 2.40
N VAL A 59 3.17 -8.30 1.30
CA VAL A 59 2.56 -8.68 0.02
C VAL A 59 1.75 -9.97 0.16
N VAL A 60 2.29 -10.99 0.83
CA VAL A 60 1.58 -12.25 1.04
C VAL A 60 0.35 -12.05 1.92
N GLY A 61 0.47 -11.33 3.03
CA GLY A 61 -0.64 -11.07 3.95
C GLY A 61 -1.78 -10.32 3.27
N VAL A 62 -1.47 -9.23 2.57
CA VAL A 62 -2.46 -8.44 1.83
C VAL A 62 -3.08 -9.26 0.70
N ALA A 63 -2.28 -10.04 -0.04
CA ALA A 63 -2.80 -10.92 -1.09
C ALA A 63 -3.82 -11.92 -0.55
N ILE A 64 -3.53 -12.57 0.59
CA ILE A 64 -4.48 -13.47 1.26
C ILE A 64 -5.76 -12.71 1.65
N GLY A 65 -5.64 -11.52 2.22
CA GLY A 65 -6.79 -10.67 2.55
C GLY A 65 -7.66 -10.33 1.33
N VAL A 66 -7.04 -9.96 0.21
CA VAL A 66 -7.74 -9.68 -1.05
C VAL A 66 -8.43 -10.93 -1.60
N LEU A 67 -7.79 -12.10 -1.53
CA LEU A 67 -8.39 -13.36 -1.98
C LEU A 67 -9.61 -13.75 -1.12
N LEU A 68 -9.53 -13.55 0.20
CA LEU A 68 -10.57 -13.96 1.15
C LEU A 68 -11.72 -12.95 1.27
N LEU A 69 -11.45 -11.65 1.11
CA LEU A 69 -12.44 -10.59 1.31
C LEU A 69 -12.77 -9.86 0.02
N GLY A 70 -11.75 -9.46 -0.74
CA GLY A 70 -11.91 -8.70 -1.99
C GLY A 70 -12.63 -9.49 -3.08
N ILE A 71 -12.19 -10.72 -3.36
CA ILE A 71 -12.82 -11.56 -4.40
C ILE A 71 -14.28 -11.88 -4.06
N PRO A 72 -14.63 -12.37 -2.85
CA PRO A 72 -16.02 -12.71 -2.56
C PRO A 72 -16.95 -11.49 -2.55
N THR A 73 -16.50 -10.33 -2.06
CA THR A 73 -17.32 -9.10 -2.08
C THR A 73 -17.51 -8.55 -3.48
N ALA A 74 -16.48 -8.61 -4.34
CA ALA A 74 -16.60 -8.25 -5.75
C ALA A 74 -17.53 -9.22 -6.51
N TRP A 75 -17.41 -10.52 -6.26
CA TRP A 75 -18.28 -11.52 -6.86
C TRP A 75 -19.73 -11.37 -6.38
N ALA A 76 -19.94 -11.14 -5.09
CA ALA A 76 -21.27 -10.96 -4.51
C ALA A 76 -22.00 -9.74 -5.10
N THR A 77 -21.30 -8.60 -5.21
CA THR A 77 -21.89 -7.37 -5.75
C THR A 77 -22.08 -7.39 -7.26
N THR A 78 -21.41 -8.29 -8.00
CA THR A 78 -21.57 -8.40 -9.46
C THR A 78 -22.60 -9.46 -9.86
N VAL A 79 -22.67 -10.59 -9.15
CA VAL A 79 -23.48 -11.75 -9.55
C VAL A 79 -24.84 -11.81 -8.87
N TYR A 80 -24.99 -11.31 -7.64
CA TYR A 80 -26.25 -11.38 -6.91
C TYR A 80 -26.99 -10.05 -6.85
N GLU A 81 -28.30 -10.11 -6.63
CA GLU A 81 -29.13 -8.98 -6.28
C GLU A 81 -29.62 -9.14 -4.84
N PHE A 82 -29.15 -8.27 -3.95
CA PHE A 82 -29.50 -8.27 -2.53
C PHE A 82 -29.77 -6.84 -2.05
N PRO A 83 -30.62 -6.65 -1.01
CA PRO A 83 -30.93 -5.32 -0.49
C PRO A 83 -29.64 -4.64 0.01
N GLY A 84 -29.36 -3.43 -0.48
CA GLY A 84 -28.14 -2.68 -0.13
C GLY A 84 -26.95 -2.86 -1.07
N ARG A 85 -27.05 -3.69 -2.13
CA ARG A 85 -25.97 -3.89 -3.13
C ARG A 85 -25.34 -2.58 -3.63
N ARG A 86 -26.15 -1.59 -3.99
CA ARG A 86 -25.66 -0.29 -4.49
C ARG A 86 -24.76 0.43 -3.50
N LEU A 87 -25.03 0.31 -2.19
CA LEU A 87 -24.18 0.91 -1.17
C LEU A 87 -22.79 0.25 -1.16
N PHE A 88 -22.75 -1.09 -1.23
CA PHE A 88 -21.49 -1.83 -1.27
C PHE A 88 -20.70 -1.58 -2.55
N GLU A 89 -21.34 -1.50 -3.72
CA GLU A 89 -20.68 -1.14 -4.98
C GLU A 89 -19.93 0.20 -4.87
N TRP A 90 -20.53 1.20 -4.24
CA TRP A 90 -19.88 2.49 -3.99
C TRP A 90 -18.82 2.42 -2.88
N ALA A 91 -19.13 1.77 -1.77
CA ALA A 91 -18.23 1.71 -0.61
C ALA A 91 -16.93 0.95 -0.93
N LEU A 92 -16.98 -0.11 -1.74
CA LEU A 92 -15.80 -0.88 -2.14
C LEU A 92 -14.85 -0.08 -3.06
N LEU A 93 -15.36 0.93 -3.78
CA LEU A 93 -14.55 1.81 -4.62
C LEU A 93 -13.97 3.00 -3.86
N LEU A 94 -14.57 3.36 -2.72
CA LEU A 94 -14.21 4.55 -1.94
C LEU A 94 -12.73 4.62 -1.52
N PRO A 95 -12.06 3.52 -1.10
CA PRO A 95 -10.65 3.54 -0.74
C PRO A 95 -9.73 4.00 -1.89
N LEU A 96 -10.11 3.74 -3.14
CA LEU A 96 -9.32 4.13 -4.31
C LEU A 96 -9.27 5.65 -4.52
N ALA A 97 -10.28 6.37 -4.02
CA ALA A 97 -10.34 7.83 -4.13
C ALA A 97 -9.47 8.54 -3.08
N ILE A 98 -9.07 7.85 -2.02
CA ILE A 98 -8.32 8.44 -0.90
C ILE A 98 -6.83 8.10 -1.06
N PRO A 99 -5.91 9.06 -0.90
CA PRO A 99 -4.49 8.77 -0.90
C PRO A 99 -4.13 7.74 0.18
N ALA A 100 -3.34 6.72 -0.18
CA ALA A 100 -2.99 5.62 0.73
C ALA A 100 -2.37 6.11 2.05
N TYR A 101 -1.50 7.12 2.01
CA TYR A 101 -0.87 7.66 3.23
C TYR A 101 -1.88 8.33 4.17
N ILE A 102 -2.94 8.95 3.64
CA ILE A 102 -4.00 9.57 4.43
C ILE A 102 -4.81 8.49 5.15
N ILE A 103 -5.18 7.42 4.43
CA ILE A 103 -5.87 6.26 5.02
C ILE A 103 -5.03 5.70 6.17
N ALA A 104 -3.75 5.42 5.93
CA ALA A 104 -2.86 4.82 6.91
C ALA A 104 -2.72 5.67 8.19
N TYR A 105 -2.52 6.98 8.07
CA TYR A 105 -2.42 7.86 9.24
C TYR A 105 -3.76 8.03 9.96
N THR A 106 -4.86 8.10 9.21
CA THR A 106 -6.20 8.22 9.81
C THR A 106 -6.51 6.99 10.64
N TYR A 107 -6.29 5.79 10.12
CA TYR A 107 -6.52 4.57 10.89
C TYR A 107 -5.53 4.42 12.04
N THR A 108 -4.24 4.71 11.82
CA THR A 108 -3.24 4.66 12.90
C THR A 108 -3.65 5.59 14.05
N GLY A 109 -4.09 6.82 13.75
CA GLY A 109 -4.55 7.77 14.77
C GLY A 109 -5.88 7.38 15.41
N LEU A 110 -6.80 6.78 14.64
CA LEU A 110 -8.09 6.28 15.16
C LEU A 110 -7.88 5.17 16.20
N LEU A 111 -6.95 4.26 15.90
CA LEU A 111 -6.66 3.06 16.67
C LEU A 111 -5.51 3.25 17.68
N ASP A 112 -4.83 4.40 17.70
CA ASP A 112 -3.74 4.68 18.65
C ASP A 112 -4.26 4.65 20.09
N PHE A 113 -3.35 4.54 21.06
CA PHE A 113 -3.70 4.51 22.47
C PHE A 113 -4.49 5.76 22.90
N SER A 114 -4.10 6.94 22.41
CA SER A 114 -4.81 8.21 22.63
C SER A 114 -5.97 8.44 21.64
N GLY A 115 -6.19 7.52 20.71
CA GLY A 115 -7.19 7.60 19.67
C GLY A 115 -8.62 7.57 20.23
N PRO A 116 -9.61 8.04 19.46
CA PRO A 116 -11.00 8.08 19.88
C PRO A 116 -11.57 6.69 20.14
N LEU A 117 -11.16 5.64 19.41
CA LEU A 117 -11.68 4.30 19.61
C LEU A 117 -11.24 3.73 20.97
N GLN A 118 -9.95 3.74 21.27
CA GLN A 118 -9.44 3.25 22.54
C GLN A 118 -9.94 4.09 23.72
N THR A 119 -10.05 5.41 23.54
CA THR A 119 -10.61 6.30 24.57
C THR A 119 -12.08 5.99 24.84
N LEU A 120 -12.88 5.74 23.79
CA LEU A 120 -14.27 5.34 23.94
C LEU A 120 -14.38 4.01 24.70
N LEU A 121 -13.60 2.99 24.32
CA LEU A 121 -13.58 1.70 25.01
C LEU A 121 -13.26 1.86 26.50
N ARG A 122 -12.21 2.61 26.84
CA ARG A 122 -11.87 2.90 28.25
C ARG A 122 -13.00 3.61 28.99
N SER A 123 -13.66 4.57 28.34
CA SER A 123 -14.77 5.31 28.97
C SER A 123 -16.02 4.46 29.22
N VAL A 124 -16.34 3.54 28.30
CA VAL A 124 -17.54 2.69 28.38
C VAL A 124 -17.35 1.55 29.37
N PHE A 125 -16.17 0.92 29.37
CA PHE A 125 -15.87 -0.22 30.23
C PHE A 125 -15.20 0.17 31.55
N GLY A 126 -14.87 1.45 31.73
CA GLY A 126 -14.14 1.94 32.91
C GLY A 126 -12.69 1.47 32.96
N TRP A 127 -12.13 0.99 31.85
CA TRP A 127 -10.78 0.43 31.82
C TRP A 127 -9.71 1.51 31.98
N THR A 128 -8.68 1.19 32.77
CA THR A 128 -7.45 1.97 32.84
C THR A 128 -6.39 1.43 31.87
N ALA A 129 -5.30 2.19 31.70
CA ALA A 129 -4.21 1.80 30.81
C ALA A 129 -3.60 0.46 31.27
N GLY A 130 -3.58 -0.53 30.38
CA GLY A 130 -3.00 -1.86 30.67
C GLY A 130 -3.99 -2.92 31.16
N GLU A 131 -5.26 -2.55 31.40
CA GLU A 131 -6.31 -3.52 31.79
C GLU A 131 -6.88 -4.29 30.59
N TYR A 132 -6.55 -3.89 29.37
CA TYR A 132 -6.97 -4.54 28.13
C TYR A 132 -5.78 -4.65 27.18
N ALA A 133 -5.73 -5.76 26.44
CA ALA A 133 -4.77 -5.94 25.35
C ALA A 133 -5.37 -5.38 24.07
N PHE A 134 -4.71 -4.41 23.47
CA PHE A 134 -5.07 -3.88 22.15
C PHE A 134 -4.00 -4.27 21.14
N PRO A 135 -4.35 -4.72 19.92
CA PRO A 135 -3.37 -5.05 18.90
C PRO A 135 -2.43 -3.88 18.59
N GLU A 136 -1.15 -4.16 18.43
CA GLU A 136 -0.18 -3.14 18.03
C GLU A 136 -0.41 -2.75 16.57
N VAL A 137 -0.92 -1.53 16.36
CA VAL A 137 -1.29 -1.03 15.03
C VAL A 137 -0.04 -0.79 14.16
N ARG A 138 1.07 -0.36 14.77
CA ARG A 138 2.36 -0.15 14.11
C ARG A 138 3.20 -1.43 14.04
N SER A 139 2.56 -2.54 13.69
CA SER A 139 3.18 -3.85 13.51
C SER A 139 2.98 -4.37 12.09
N LEU A 140 3.70 -5.42 11.71
CA LEU A 140 3.52 -6.10 10.43
C LEU A 140 2.07 -6.59 10.24
N GLY A 141 1.50 -7.23 11.27
CA GLY A 141 0.11 -7.70 11.23
C GLY A 141 -0.89 -6.55 11.16
N GLY A 142 -0.63 -5.46 11.91
CA GLY A 142 -1.43 -4.23 11.81
C GLY A 142 -1.43 -3.67 10.39
N ALA A 143 -0.25 -3.57 9.76
CA ALA A 143 -0.10 -3.09 8.39
C ALA A 143 -0.74 -4.01 7.33
N VAL A 144 -0.85 -5.33 7.57
CA VAL A 144 -1.57 -6.25 6.68
C VAL A 144 -3.09 -6.04 6.73
N LEU A 145 -3.64 -5.66 7.89
CA LEU A 145 -5.08 -5.57 8.12
C LEU A 145 -5.70 -4.20 7.78
N MET A 146 -4.89 -3.16 7.64
CA MET A 146 -5.32 -1.78 7.37
C MET A 146 -5.42 -1.51 5.87
#